data_AF-A0A9X5EBD5-F1
#
_entry.id   AF-A0A9X5EBD5-F1
#
_cell.length_a   1.000
_cell.length_b   1.000
_cell.length_c   1.000
_cell.angle_alpha   90.00
_cell.angle_beta   90.00
_cell.angle_gamma   90.00
#
_symmetry.space_group_name_H-M   'P 1'
#
loop_
_entity.id
_entity.type
_entity.pdbx_description
1 polymer ?
#
loop_
_entity_poly.entity_id
_entity_poly.type
_entity_poly.pdbx_seq_one_letter_code
_entity_poly.pdbx_strand_id
1 'polypeptide(L)'
;MNALHRRLLPTLIPLFLTACAGGVPKPVPQQPAPTVAPVAPVDDVAVAPQLLRPAQPADFWSDMRDTFALPGCEADPQVLAWARTYTKQPNRFEQNVNEVLPLIAYAHKSAVKHGVAGEFALLPWVESQYRHVPGKKNRPAGMWQIMPQTARTLGLRVEKNYDERLDITKSTESVMNMMRRYYDDLGDWRLVDVAYNAGEFGLKKKLDKHGGPTNDDGLPDVPMKAGTKEHLVKLMAIACIVRDPARFNVSLPKRDSENALQVVQVSSPQSLAQAAKQSGLSMDNLRDFNPAYRTNKGTVSSSLLLPKSAADQYKLGPVASVDTPDAVAEVADEAAASLPAATSARGKTKSKNTVVKTAKKPTKKSAGHDEPQIVFHKVNNGESLWSIARRHQVSVEQLMKWNDLQTQAVKPGQVLKLSASR
;
A
#
# COMPACT_ATOMS: atom_id res chain seq x y z
N MET A 1 -40.27 40.24 -45.91
CA MET A 1 -40.77 41.37 -46.72
C MET A 1 -39.61 41.90 -47.57
N ASN A 2 -39.80 41.87 -48.90
CA ASN A 2 -39.11 42.55 -50.03
C ASN A 2 -37.58 42.75 -49.98
N ALA A 3 -36.74 42.11 -50.82
CA ALA A 3 -36.59 42.16 -52.30
C ALA A 3 -35.90 43.44 -52.83
N LEU A 4 -34.77 43.26 -53.55
CA LEU A 4 -34.25 44.03 -54.72
C LEU A 4 -32.77 43.63 -54.95
N HIS A 5 -32.45 42.74 -55.90
CA HIS A 5 -32.08 42.99 -57.32
C HIS A 5 -30.75 43.73 -57.58
N ARG A 6 -29.80 43.04 -58.25
CA ARG A 6 -29.26 43.52 -59.54
C ARG A 6 -28.59 42.38 -60.35
N ARG A 7 -29.04 42.24 -61.60
CA ARG A 7 -28.45 41.42 -62.67
C ARG A 7 -27.39 42.23 -63.41
N LEU A 8 -26.48 41.55 -64.13
CA LEU A 8 -26.07 41.83 -65.52
C LEU A 8 -25.14 40.70 -66.05
N LEU A 9 -25.45 40.20 -67.25
CA LEU A 9 -24.69 39.32 -68.18
C LEU A 9 -24.40 40.18 -69.45
N PRO A 10 -23.73 39.71 -70.53
CA PRO A 10 -22.56 38.81 -70.71
C PRO A 10 -21.57 39.32 -71.82
N THR A 11 -20.73 38.40 -72.37
CA THR A 11 -19.86 38.47 -73.60
C THR A 11 -18.44 39.04 -73.40
N LEU A 12 -17.30 38.57 -73.97
CA LEU A 12 -16.96 37.76 -75.16
C LEU A 12 -15.49 37.21 -75.06
N ILE A 13 -15.26 36.05 -75.70
CA ILE A 13 -14.06 35.31 -76.26
C ILE A 13 -12.91 36.21 -76.83
N PRO A 14 -11.60 35.84 -77.09
CA PRO A 14 -10.96 34.52 -77.47
C PRO A 14 -9.49 34.16 -77.01
N LEU A 15 -9.04 32.93 -77.40
CA LEU A 15 -7.70 32.43 -77.88
C LEU A 15 -6.42 32.63 -76.99
N PHE A 16 -5.37 31.79 -76.95
CA PHE A 16 -4.78 30.76 -77.83
C PHE A 16 -3.90 29.76 -77.02
N LEU A 17 -3.58 28.62 -77.65
CA LEU A 17 -2.82 27.44 -77.20
C LEU A 17 -1.28 27.60 -77.06
N THR A 18 -0.67 26.73 -76.25
CA THR A 18 0.64 26.01 -76.47
C THR A 18 0.81 24.99 -75.33
N ALA A 19 0.67 23.67 -75.50
CA ALA A 19 1.46 22.63 -76.20
C ALA A 19 2.61 22.03 -75.36
N CYS A 20 2.53 20.71 -75.06
CA CYS A 20 3.64 19.75 -75.14
C CYS A 20 3.10 18.31 -75.15
N ALA A 21 3.66 17.51 -76.05
CA ALA A 21 3.20 16.19 -76.48
C ALA A 21 3.88 15.05 -75.70
N GLY A 22 3.13 13.97 -75.45
CA GLY A 22 3.65 12.67 -75.00
C GLY A 22 3.03 11.56 -75.86
N GLY A 23 3.87 10.73 -76.46
CA GLY A 23 3.48 9.71 -77.45
C GLY A 23 2.60 8.58 -76.90
N VAL A 24 1.73 8.07 -77.77
CA VAL A 24 0.84 6.93 -77.50
C VAL A 24 1.64 5.62 -77.53
N PRO A 25 1.64 4.80 -76.45
CA PRO A 25 2.24 3.47 -76.50
C PRO A 25 1.35 2.47 -77.24
N LYS A 26 1.98 1.57 -78.02
CA LYS A 26 1.34 0.46 -78.75
C LYS A 26 0.57 -0.49 -77.80
N PRO A 27 -0.56 -1.07 -78.24
CA PRO A 27 -1.29 -2.09 -77.48
C PRO A 27 -0.46 -3.38 -77.38
N VAL A 28 -0.29 -3.88 -76.15
CA VAL A 28 0.32 -5.19 -75.85
C VAL A 28 -0.74 -6.28 -76.07
N PRO A 29 -0.43 -7.41 -76.72
CA PRO A 29 -1.35 -8.53 -76.86
C PRO A 29 -1.78 -9.09 -75.50
N GLN A 30 -3.09 -9.18 -75.27
CA GLN A 30 -3.67 -9.82 -74.09
C GLN A 30 -3.49 -11.34 -74.18
N GLN A 31 -2.78 -11.89 -73.19
CA GLN A 31 -2.69 -13.33 -72.97
C GLN A 31 -3.97 -13.77 -72.21
N PRO A 32 -4.68 -14.84 -72.62
CA PRO A 32 -5.89 -15.28 -71.94
C PRO A 32 -5.59 -15.71 -70.50
N ALA A 33 -6.42 -15.24 -69.57
CA ALA A 33 -6.33 -15.56 -68.15
C ALA A 33 -6.48 -17.07 -67.91
N PRO A 34 -5.71 -17.66 -66.97
CA PRO A 34 -5.89 -19.05 -66.58
C PRO A 34 -7.26 -19.23 -65.93
N THR A 35 -8.00 -20.25 -66.37
CA THR A 35 -9.29 -20.65 -65.80
C THR A 35 -9.06 -21.17 -64.38
N VAL A 36 -9.46 -20.38 -63.37
CA VAL A 36 -9.39 -20.79 -61.97
C VAL A 36 -10.51 -21.80 -61.71
N ALA A 37 -10.15 -23.01 -61.28
CA ALA A 37 -11.10 -24.04 -60.86
C ALA A 37 -11.94 -23.57 -59.66
N PRO A 38 -13.21 -23.99 -59.51
CA PRO A 38 -14.01 -23.63 -58.36
C PRO A 38 -13.41 -24.25 -57.09
N VAL A 39 -12.95 -23.39 -56.19
CA VAL A 39 -12.45 -23.76 -54.86
C VAL A 39 -13.65 -24.17 -54.00
N ALA A 40 -13.61 -25.37 -53.42
CA ALA A 40 -14.59 -25.85 -52.45
C ALA A 40 -14.70 -24.88 -51.25
N PRO A 41 -15.87 -24.77 -50.58
CA PRO A 41 -16.01 -23.92 -49.41
C PRO A 41 -15.09 -24.44 -48.30
N VAL A 42 -14.15 -23.59 -47.88
CA VAL A 42 -13.32 -23.82 -46.71
C VAL A 42 -14.13 -23.39 -45.49
N ASP A 43 -14.77 -24.36 -44.85
CA ASP A 43 -15.24 -24.22 -43.47
C ASP A 43 -14.01 -24.21 -42.55
N ASP A 44 -13.40 -23.05 -42.39
CA ASP A 44 -12.55 -22.71 -41.23
C ASP A 44 -12.19 -21.22 -41.32
N VAL A 45 -13.10 -20.36 -40.87
CA VAL A 45 -12.70 -19.04 -40.39
C VAL A 45 -12.08 -19.26 -39.02
N ALA A 46 -10.84 -19.73 -39.04
CA ALA A 46 -9.96 -19.67 -37.88
C ALA A 46 -9.87 -18.20 -37.48
N VAL A 47 -10.43 -17.90 -36.30
CA VAL A 47 -10.30 -16.65 -35.58
C VAL A 47 -8.85 -16.17 -35.74
N ALA A 48 -8.66 -15.03 -36.40
CA ALA A 48 -7.35 -14.40 -36.48
C ALA A 48 -6.77 -14.37 -35.06
N PRO A 49 -5.55 -14.88 -34.82
CA PRO A 49 -4.99 -14.88 -33.49
C PRO A 49 -4.98 -13.43 -33.03
N GLN A 50 -5.75 -13.14 -31.97
CA GLN A 50 -5.60 -11.88 -31.27
C GLN A 50 -4.11 -11.75 -30.99
N LEU A 51 -3.48 -10.69 -31.50
CA LEU A 51 -2.08 -10.39 -31.19
C LEU A 51 -2.00 -10.28 -29.67
N LEU A 52 -1.63 -11.38 -29.02
CA LEU A 52 -1.38 -11.45 -27.60
C LEU A 52 -0.33 -10.39 -27.35
N ARG A 53 -0.72 -9.32 -26.65
CA ARG A 53 0.24 -8.37 -26.10
C ARG A 53 1.32 -9.20 -25.39
N PRO A 54 2.62 -8.98 -25.67
CA PRO A 54 3.66 -9.77 -25.02
C PRO A 54 3.45 -9.72 -23.52
N ALA A 55 3.46 -10.91 -22.89
CA ALA A 55 3.30 -11.04 -21.45
C ALA A 55 4.31 -10.12 -20.76
N GLN A 56 3.82 -9.29 -19.85
CA GLN A 56 4.70 -8.43 -19.05
C GLN A 56 5.69 -9.35 -18.30
N PRO A 57 6.96 -8.94 -18.12
CA PRO A 57 7.90 -9.73 -17.32
C PRO A 57 7.31 -10.01 -15.94
N ALA A 58 7.49 -11.24 -15.44
CA ALA A 58 6.91 -11.70 -14.18
C ALA A 58 7.20 -10.67 -13.07
N ASP A 59 6.12 -10.03 -12.61
CA ASP A 59 6.13 -9.09 -11.52
C ASP A 59 5.10 -9.52 -10.48
N PHE A 60 5.20 -8.97 -9.27
CA PHE A 60 4.28 -9.28 -8.18
C PHE A 60 2.80 -9.16 -8.61
N TRP A 61 2.46 -8.22 -9.49
CA TRP A 61 1.09 -8.03 -9.95
C TRP A 61 0.66 -9.08 -10.96
N SER A 62 1.58 -9.61 -11.77
CA SER A 62 1.36 -10.81 -12.59
C SER A 62 1.03 -12.00 -11.71
N ASP A 63 1.88 -12.31 -10.73
CA ASP A 63 1.65 -13.44 -9.80
C ASP A 63 0.32 -13.30 -9.06
N MET A 64 -0.04 -12.07 -8.68
CA MET A 64 -1.32 -11.79 -8.04
C MET A 64 -2.50 -12.04 -8.98
N ARG A 65 -2.42 -11.56 -10.22
CA ARG A 65 -3.47 -11.77 -11.25
C ARG A 65 -3.69 -13.23 -11.59
N ASP A 66 -2.64 -14.06 -11.56
CA ASP A 66 -2.77 -15.50 -11.84
C ASP A 66 -3.55 -16.25 -10.76
N THR A 67 -3.72 -15.64 -9.58
CA THR A 67 -4.49 -16.21 -8.46
C THR A 67 -5.92 -15.67 -8.38
N PHE A 68 -6.34 -14.83 -9.33
CA PHE A 68 -7.69 -14.26 -9.38
C PHE A 68 -8.72 -15.29 -9.83
N ALA A 69 -9.82 -15.40 -9.10
CA ALA A 69 -10.90 -16.35 -9.36
C ALA A 69 -12.31 -15.73 -9.40
N LEU A 70 -12.45 -14.42 -9.16
CA LEU A 70 -13.69 -13.70 -9.39
C LEU A 70 -13.84 -13.34 -10.89
N PRO A 71 -15.07 -13.23 -11.39
CA PRO A 71 -15.33 -12.76 -12.74
C PRO A 71 -14.70 -11.40 -13.04
N GLY A 72 -14.36 -11.20 -14.31
CA GLY A 72 -13.68 -10.00 -14.80
C GLY A 72 -14.55 -8.74 -14.77
N CYS A 73 -13.95 -7.63 -15.21
CA CYS A 73 -14.53 -6.29 -15.20
C CYS A 73 -15.90 -6.13 -15.89
N GLU A 74 -16.22 -6.99 -16.84
CA GLU A 74 -17.45 -6.90 -17.66
C GLU A 74 -18.66 -7.60 -17.01
N ALA A 75 -18.46 -8.22 -15.84
CA ALA A 75 -19.49 -8.91 -15.09
C ALA A 75 -20.72 -8.03 -14.76
N ASP A 76 -20.49 -6.77 -14.39
CA ASP A 76 -21.56 -5.83 -14.04
C ASP A 76 -21.11 -4.37 -14.30
N PRO A 77 -21.94 -3.52 -14.95
CA PRO A 77 -21.59 -2.12 -15.21
C PRO A 77 -21.21 -1.29 -13.97
N GLN A 78 -21.72 -1.65 -12.79
CA GLN A 78 -21.39 -0.99 -11.53
C GLN A 78 -19.92 -1.21 -11.13
N VAL A 79 -19.32 -2.34 -11.52
CA VAL A 79 -17.89 -2.64 -11.27
C VAL A 79 -17.03 -1.61 -11.99
N LEU A 80 -17.30 -1.36 -13.27
CA LEU A 80 -16.59 -0.34 -14.05
C LEU A 80 -16.82 1.08 -13.51
N ALA A 81 -18.02 1.39 -13.05
CA ALA A 81 -18.33 2.69 -12.44
C ALA A 81 -17.49 2.94 -11.17
N TRP A 82 -17.39 1.92 -10.29
CA TRP A 82 -16.55 2.00 -9.10
C TRP A 82 -15.06 2.02 -9.43
N ALA A 83 -14.60 1.26 -10.43
CA ALA A 83 -13.21 1.27 -10.84
C ALA A 83 -12.76 2.68 -11.28
N ARG A 84 -13.57 3.34 -12.12
CA ARG A 84 -13.35 4.75 -12.50
C ARG A 84 -13.41 5.71 -11.31
N THR A 85 -14.23 5.40 -10.30
CA THR A 85 -14.32 6.20 -9.08
C THR A 85 -13.02 6.12 -8.27
N TYR A 86 -12.44 4.92 -8.12
CA TYR A 86 -11.14 4.75 -7.45
C TYR A 86 -10.00 5.44 -8.18
N THR A 87 -10.00 5.39 -9.52
CA THR A 87 -8.92 5.97 -10.34
C THR A 87 -9.19 7.40 -10.80
N LYS A 88 -10.22 8.07 -10.25
CA LYS A 88 -10.54 9.48 -10.59
C LYS A 88 -9.35 10.43 -10.39
N GLN A 89 -8.46 10.11 -9.44
CA GLN A 89 -7.20 10.81 -9.22
C GLN A 89 -6.04 9.81 -9.35
N PRO A 90 -5.56 9.53 -10.59
CA PRO A 90 -4.58 8.46 -10.85
C PRO A 90 -3.35 8.53 -9.95
N ASN A 91 -2.67 9.68 -9.90
CA ASN A 91 -1.46 9.85 -9.10
C ASN A 91 -1.69 9.57 -7.62
N ARG A 92 -2.84 9.97 -7.07
CA ARG A 92 -3.19 9.69 -5.66
C ARG A 92 -3.49 8.21 -5.45
N PHE A 93 -4.19 7.59 -6.39
CA PHE A 93 -4.44 6.15 -6.35
C PHE A 93 -3.14 5.35 -6.33
N GLU A 94 -2.23 5.63 -7.27
CA GLU A 94 -0.94 4.94 -7.38
C GLU A 94 -0.07 5.12 -6.13
N GLN A 95 -0.03 6.34 -5.58
CA GLN A 95 0.68 6.62 -4.33
C GLN A 95 0.09 5.82 -3.16
N ASN A 96 -1.24 5.80 -3.02
CA ASN A 96 -1.91 5.05 -1.96
C ASN A 96 -1.65 3.53 -2.11
N VAL A 97 -1.68 3.00 -3.33
CA VAL A 97 -1.34 1.59 -3.58
C VAL A 97 0.11 1.32 -3.20
N ASN A 98 1.05 2.20 -3.57
CA ASN A 98 2.47 2.05 -3.23
C ASN A 98 2.70 2.05 -1.72
N GLU A 99 1.97 2.90 -0.99
CA GLU A 99 2.06 3.03 0.46
C GLU A 99 1.71 1.72 1.20
N VAL A 100 0.69 1.02 0.71
CA VAL A 100 0.17 -0.21 1.34
C VAL A 100 0.61 -1.49 0.62
N LEU A 101 1.41 -1.38 -0.44
CA LEU A 101 1.89 -2.52 -1.24
C LEU A 101 2.55 -3.63 -0.40
N PRO A 102 3.38 -3.34 0.62
CA PRO A 102 3.93 -4.41 1.47
C PRO A 102 2.86 -5.21 2.22
N LEU A 103 1.74 -4.56 2.59
CA LEU A 103 0.61 -5.22 3.25
C LEU A 103 -0.24 -6.00 2.24
N ILE A 104 -0.46 -5.47 1.04
CA ILE A 104 -1.12 -6.22 -0.06
C ILE A 104 -0.33 -7.49 -0.36
N ALA A 105 0.99 -7.39 -0.49
CA ALA A 105 1.86 -8.54 -0.76
C ALA A 105 1.83 -9.56 0.38
N TYR A 106 1.76 -9.12 1.64
CA TYR A 106 1.61 -10.01 2.79
C TYR A 106 0.25 -10.71 2.77
N ALA A 107 -0.84 -9.98 2.55
CA ALA A 107 -2.19 -10.53 2.47
C ALA A 107 -2.32 -11.51 1.30
N HIS A 108 -1.75 -11.20 0.13
CA HIS A 108 -1.73 -12.09 -1.03
C HIS A 108 -0.99 -13.39 -0.75
N LYS A 109 0.19 -13.32 -0.12
CA LYS A 109 0.91 -14.51 0.33
C LYS A 109 0.05 -15.39 1.26
N SER A 110 -0.68 -14.76 2.18
CA SER A 110 -1.59 -15.47 3.09
C SER A 110 -2.80 -16.07 2.35
N ALA A 111 -3.36 -15.36 1.39
CA ALA A 111 -4.46 -15.86 0.55
C ALA A 111 -4.04 -17.12 -0.21
N VAL A 112 -2.90 -17.08 -0.90
CA VAL A 112 -2.34 -18.23 -1.62
C VAL A 112 -2.10 -19.41 -0.67
N LYS A 113 -1.51 -19.16 0.52
CA LYS A 113 -1.28 -20.20 1.54
C LYS A 113 -2.57 -20.92 1.95
N HIS A 114 -3.71 -20.21 2.00
CA HIS A 114 -4.99 -20.78 2.43
C HIS A 114 -5.89 -21.21 1.26
N GLY A 115 -5.41 -21.13 0.01
CA GLY A 115 -6.23 -21.40 -1.17
C GLY A 115 -7.41 -20.43 -1.29
N VAL A 116 -7.22 -19.18 -0.89
CA VAL A 116 -8.19 -18.09 -1.06
C VAL A 116 -7.86 -17.32 -2.34
N ALA A 117 -8.90 -16.94 -3.10
CA ALA A 117 -8.72 -16.17 -4.32
C ALA A 117 -7.96 -14.86 -4.08
N GLY A 118 -7.05 -14.53 -5.00
CA GLY A 118 -6.11 -13.41 -4.85
C GLY A 118 -6.79 -12.05 -4.66
N GLU A 119 -8.03 -11.88 -5.14
CA GLU A 119 -8.80 -10.66 -4.97
C GLU A 119 -9.06 -10.32 -3.51
N PHE A 120 -9.19 -11.32 -2.62
CA PHE A 120 -9.43 -11.08 -1.20
C PHE A 120 -8.24 -10.44 -0.49
N ALA A 121 -7.03 -10.51 -1.06
CA ALA A 121 -5.92 -9.68 -0.62
C ALA A 121 -6.14 -8.19 -0.91
N LEU A 122 -7.15 -7.79 -1.68
CA LEU A 122 -7.54 -6.39 -1.86
C LEU A 122 -8.68 -5.98 -0.93
N LEU A 123 -9.31 -6.90 -0.21
CA LEU A 123 -10.45 -6.58 0.64
C LEU A 123 -10.18 -5.52 1.71
N PRO A 124 -9.00 -5.46 2.37
CA PRO A 124 -8.70 -4.38 3.31
C PRO A 124 -8.71 -2.99 2.67
N TRP A 125 -8.55 -2.89 1.35
CA TRP A 125 -8.75 -1.63 0.61
C TRP A 125 -10.20 -1.12 0.73
N VAL A 126 -11.16 -2.03 0.59
CA VAL A 126 -12.61 -1.76 0.67
C VAL A 126 -13.01 -1.47 2.12
N GLU A 127 -12.45 -2.22 3.08
CA GLU A 127 -12.81 -2.15 4.49
C GLU A 127 -12.25 -0.92 5.21
N SER A 128 -10.97 -0.64 5.04
CA SER A 128 -10.30 0.43 5.80
C SER A 128 -9.29 1.26 5.00
N GLN A 129 -9.12 0.95 3.71
CA GLN A 129 -7.98 1.41 2.91
C GLN A 129 -6.66 0.96 3.53
N TYR A 130 -6.61 -0.28 4.03
CA TYR A 130 -5.47 -0.86 4.73
C TYR A 130 -5.06 -0.20 6.05
N ARG A 131 -5.83 0.77 6.55
CA ARG A 131 -5.55 1.43 7.84
C ARG A 131 -5.84 0.52 9.03
N HIS A 132 -4.99 0.59 10.05
CA HIS A 132 -5.18 -0.10 11.32
C HIS A 132 -6.13 0.68 12.24
N VAL A 133 -7.42 0.67 11.92
CA VAL A 133 -8.44 1.43 12.65
C VAL A 133 -8.58 0.89 14.08
N PRO A 134 -8.30 1.68 15.13
CA PRO A 134 -8.44 1.23 16.51
C PRO A 134 -9.90 0.89 16.84
N GLY A 135 -10.12 -0.29 17.42
CA GLY A 135 -11.45 -0.72 17.82
C GLY A 135 -11.99 0.05 19.03
N LYS A 136 -13.23 0.52 18.93
CA LYS A 136 -14.03 0.97 20.09
C LYS A 136 -15.00 -0.13 20.54
N LYS A 137 -15.64 0.05 21.70
CA LYS A 137 -16.65 -0.91 22.23
C LYS A 137 -17.72 -1.18 21.16
N ASN A 138 -17.98 -2.45 20.86
CA ASN A 138 -18.96 -2.91 19.86
C ASN A 138 -18.75 -2.36 18.44
N ARG A 139 -17.50 -2.03 18.07
CA ARG A 139 -17.14 -1.53 16.73
C ARG A 139 -16.07 -2.42 16.10
N PRO A 140 -16.01 -2.46 14.75
CA PRO A 140 -14.95 -3.17 14.03
C PRO A 140 -13.56 -2.58 14.33
N ALA A 141 -12.51 -3.35 14.06
CA ALA A 141 -11.13 -2.94 14.29
C ALA A 141 -10.18 -3.54 13.25
N GLY A 142 -9.05 -2.87 13.04
CA GLY A 142 -7.99 -3.33 12.15
C GLY A 142 -8.28 -3.13 10.67
N MET A 143 -7.34 -3.58 9.84
CA MET A 143 -7.45 -3.42 8.39
C MET A 143 -8.57 -4.26 7.78
N TRP A 144 -8.93 -5.34 8.47
CA TRP A 144 -10.02 -6.25 8.12
C TRP A 144 -11.38 -5.83 8.72
N GLN A 145 -11.43 -4.76 9.53
CA GLN A 145 -12.67 -4.31 10.19
C GLN A 145 -13.41 -5.44 10.97
N ILE A 146 -12.66 -6.25 11.73
CA ILE A 146 -13.21 -7.43 12.42
C ILE A 146 -14.09 -6.99 13.61
N MET A 147 -15.34 -7.48 13.64
CA MET A 147 -16.27 -7.25 14.74
C MET A 147 -15.85 -8.00 16.02
N PRO A 148 -16.16 -7.49 17.23
CA PRO A 148 -15.78 -8.16 18.48
C PRO A 148 -16.31 -9.60 18.61
N GLN A 149 -17.55 -9.88 18.18
CA GLN A 149 -18.07 -11.26 18.20
C GLN A 149 -17.31 -12.17 17.22
N THR A 150 -17.01 -11.67 16.01
CA THR A 150 -16.24 -12.40 15.00
C THR A 150 -14.84 -12.73 15.52
N ALA A 151 -14.17 -11.78 16.17
CA ALA A 151 -12.85 -12.00 16.76
C ALA A 151 -12.84 -13.18 17.74
N ARG A 152 -13.87 -13.33 18.59
CA ARG A 152 -14.00 -14.48 19.49
C ARG A 152 -14.13 -15.80 18.72
N THR A 153 -14.93 -15.80 17.66
CA THR A 153 -15.13 -16.98 16.81
C THR A 153 -13.84 -17.37 16.07
N LEU A 154 -13.01 -16.38 15.72
CA LEU A 154 -11.71 -16.57 15.10
C LEU A 154 -10.58 -16.90 16.10
N GLY A 155 -10.87 -16.94 17.40
CA GLY A 155 -9.86 -17.15 18.44
C GLY A 155 -8.92 -15.97 18.69
N LEU A 156 -9.27 -14.77 18.21
CA LEU A 156 -8.49 -13.55 18.39
C LEU A 156 -8.75 -12.92 19.76
N ARG A 157 -7.69 -12.65 20.51
CA ARG A 157 -7.75 -12.01 21.83
C ARG A 157 -8.01 -10.51 21.70
N VAL A 158 -8.95 -10.01 22.50
CA VAL A 158 -9.31 -8.59 22.55
C VAL A 158 -9.25 -8.12 24.01
N GLU A 159 -8.11 -7.56 24.38
CA GLU A 159 -7.82 -7.06 25.72
C GLU A 159 -7.69 -5.53 25.73
N LYS A 160 -7.54 -4.94 26.92
CA LYS A 160 -7.44 -3.48 27.08
C LYS A 160 -6.23 -2.90 26.33
N ASN A 161 -5.06 -3.52 26.51
CA ASN A 161 -3.77 -3.03 26.00
C ASN A 161 -3.26 -3.81 24.79
N TYR A 162 -3.93 -4.90 24.41
CA TYR A 162 -3.56 -5.77 23.31
C TYR A 162 -4.81 -6.26 22.56
N ASP A 163 -4.92 -5.99 21.27
CA ASP A 163 -6.08 -6.38 20.46
C ASP A 163 -5.62 -7.03 19.16
N GLU A 164 -5.80 -8.35 19.06
CA GLU A 164 -5.33 -9.16 17.92
C GLU A 164 -6.11 -8.89 16.63
N ARG A 165 -7.23 -8.14 16.69
CA ARG A 165 -7.86 -7.61 15.46
C ARG A 165 -6.99 -6.57 14.75
N LEU A 166 -6.08 -5.93 15.49
CA LEU A 166 -5.05 -5.03 14.93
C LEU A 166 -3.74 -5.77 14.63
N ASP A 167 -3.59 -7.04 15.04
CA ASP A 167 -2.40 -7.83 14.72
C ASP A 167 -2.46 -8.25 13.26
N ILE A 168 -1.61 -7.66 12.42
CA ILE A 168 -1.65 -7.86 10.96
C ILE A 168 -1.50 -9.34 10.60
N THR A 169 -0.57 -10.04 11.27
CA THR A 169 -0.32 -11.46 11.02
C THR A 169 -1.52 -12.29 11.46
N LYS A 170 -1.91 -12.22 12.73
CA LYS A 170 -2.98 -13.07 13.27
C LYS A 170 -4.33 -12.79 12.61
N SER A 171 -4.70 -11.52 12.47
CA SER A 171 -5.98 -11.15 11.85
C SER A 171 -6.06 -11.61 10.39
N THR A 172 -4.98 -11.46 9.62
CA THR A 172 -4.95 -11.90 8.22
C THR A 172 -5.07 -13.41 8.12
N GLU A 173 -4.25 -14.17 8.85
CA GLU A 173 -4.29 -15.64 8.80
C GLU A 173 -5.67 -16.17 9.24
N SER A 174 -6.26 -15.60 10.30
CA SER A 174 -7.60 -15.96 10.77
C SER A 174 -8.69 -15.63 9.73
N VAL A 175 -8.61 -14.47 9.07
CA VAL A 175 -9.58 -14.07 8.04
C VAL A 175 -9.44 -14.94 6.79
N MET A 176 -8.23 -15.25 6.33
CA MET A 176 -8.02 -16.13 5.18
C MET A 176 -8.55 -17.53 5.45
N ASN A 177 -8.30 -18.09 6.64
CA ASN A 177 -8.89 -19.36 7.04
C ASN A 177 -10.43 -19.31 7.08
N MET A 178 -11.02 -18.19 7.55
CA MET A 178 -12.47 -18.00 7.53
C MET A 178 -13.03 -17.96 6.10
N MET A 179 -12.39 -17.22 5.20
CA MET A 179 -12.81 -17.12 3.79
C MET A 179 -12.72 -18.46 3.07
N ARG A 180 -11.69 -19.26 3.35
CA ARG A 180 -11.58 -20.63 2.82
C ARG A 180 -12.77 -21.49 3.22
N ARG A 181 -13.14 -21.48 4.51
CA ARG A 181 -14.33 -22.19 5.00
C ARG A 181 -15.63 -21.68 4.35
N TYR A 182 -15.78 -20.37 4.20
CA TYR A 182 -16.93 -19.82 3.48
C TYR A 182 -17.00 -20.34 2.05
N TYR A 183 -15.87 -20.44 1.35
CA TYR A 183 -15.86 -21.00 0.01
C TYR A 183 -16.17 -22.50 0.01
N ASP A 184 -15.62 -23.27 0.95
CA ASP A 184 -15.92 -24.71 1.07
C ASP A 184 -17.43 -24.96 1.24
N ASP A 185 -18.12 -24.07 1.96
CA ASP A 185 -19.56 -24.14 2.20
C ASP A 185 -20.41 -23.59 1.05
N LEU A 186 -19.94 -22.56 0.34
CA LEU A 186 -20.75 -21.77 -0.61
C LEU A 186 -20.39 -22.03 -2.08
N GLY A 187 -19.20 -22.55 -2.37
CA GLY A 187 -18.71 -22.85 -3.72
C GLY A 187 -18.44 -21.64 -4.63
N ASP A 188 -18.68 -20.42 -4.15
CA ASP A 188 -18.62 -19.21 -4.96
C ASP A 188 -17.95 -18.05 -4.20
N TRP A 189 -16.86 -17.52 -4.75
CA TRP A 189 -16.11 -16.41 -4.17
C TRP A 189 -16.94 -15.12 -4.04
N ARG A 190 -17.94 -14.90 -4.90
CA ARG A 190 -18.86 -13.75 -4.78
C ARG A 190 -19.68 -13.86 -3.50
N LEU A 191 -20.15 -15.07 -3.18
CA LEU A 191 -20.87 -15.33 -1.94
C LEU A 191 -19.98 -15.26 -0.69
N VAL A 192 -18.69 -15.55 -0.82
CA VAL A 192 -17.71 -15.37 0.29
C VAL A 192 -17.64 -13.91 0.73
N ASP A 193 -17.59 -12.95 -0.21
CA ASP A 193 -17.62 -11.52 0.13
C ASP A 193 -18.96 -11.11 0.76
N VAL A 194 -20.07 -11.60 0.20
CA VAL A 194 -21.42 -11.36 0.76
C VAL A 194 -21.51 -11.89 2.20
N ALA A 195 -20.98 -13.08 2.47
CA ALA A 195 -20.91 -13.68 3.80
C ALA A 195 -19.97 -12.92 4.74
N TYR A 196 -18.86 -12.39 4.23
CA TYR A 196 -17.93 -11.55 4.98
C TYR A 196 -18.61 -10.28 5.49
N ASN A 197 -19.31 -9.57 4.60
CA ASN A 197 -19.96 -8.30 4.91
C ASN A 197 -21.26 -8.45 5.70
N ALA A 198 -22.12 -9.40 5.32
CA ALA A 198 -23.48 -9.54 5.88
C ALA A 198 -23.65 -10.68 6.88
N GLY A 199 -22.63 -11.55 7.03
CA GLY A 199 -22.66 -12.74 7.88
C GLY A 199 -23.17 -14.00 7.17
N GLU A 200 -22.51 -15.13 7.42
CA GLU A 200 -22.77 -16.41 6.76
C GLU A 200 -24.15 -17.01 7.06
N PHE A 201 -24.63 -16.93 8.30
CA PHE A 201 -25.85 -17.62 8.72
C PHE A 201 -27.10 -17.02 8.06
N GLY A 202 -27.12 -15.69 7.95
CA GLY A 202 -28.20 -14.99 7.26
C GLY A 202 -28.18 -15.25 5.75
N LEU A 203 -26.99 -15.42 5.16
CA LEU A 203 -26.85 -15.80 3.76
C LEU A 203 -27.31 -17.24 3.52
N LYS A 204 -26.82 -18.21 4.29
CA LYS A 204 -27.21 -19.63 4.20
C LYS A 204 -28.75 -19.79 4.25
N LYS A 205 -29.41 -19.16 5.23
CA LYS A 205 -30.88 -19.17 5.32
C LYS A 205 -31.59 -18.63 4.07
N LYS A 206 -30.99 -17.64 3.38
CA LYS A 206 -31.55 -17.11 2.13
C LYS A 206 -31.32 -18.07 0.97
N LEU A 207 -30.14 -18.67 0.88
CA LEU A 207 -29.83 -19.67 -0.14
C LEU A 207 -30.72 -20.90 0.01
N ASP A 208 -30.97 -21.36 1.23
CA ASP A 208 -31.89 -22.48 1.51
C ASP A 208 -33.31 -22.20 1.03
N LYS A 209 -33.74 -20.93 1.07
CA LYS A 209 -35.10 -20.52 0.70
C LYS A 209 -35.25 -20.19 -0.78
N HIS A 210 -34.23 -19.57 -1.38
CA HIS A 210 -34.30 -18.98 -2.72
C HIS A 210 -33.47 -19.72 -3.77
N GLY A 211 -32.63 -20.68 -3.36
CA GLY A 211 -31.66 -21.35 -4.22
C GLY A 211 -30.30 -20.65 -4.20
N GLY A 212 -29.31 -21.34 -4.76
CA GLY A 212 -27.96 -20.81 -5.01
C GLY A 212 -27.93 -19.84 -6.19
N PRO A 213 -26.83 -19.09 -6.36
CA PRO A 213 -26.65 -18.22 -7.52
C PRO A 213 -26.57 -19.06 -8.80
N THR A 214 -26.96 -18.43 -9.90
CA THR A 214 -26.76 -18.92 -11.26
C THR A 214 -25.27 -18.97 -11.63
N ASN A 215 -24.94 -19.79 -12.63
CA ASN A 215 -23.58 -19.87 -13.20
C ASN A 215 -23.25 -18.66 -14.09
N ASP A 216 -23.85 -17.49 -13.86
CA ASP A 216 -23.47 -16.27 -14.55
C ASP A 216 -22.18 -15.70 -13.96
N ASP A 217 -21.48 -14.91 -14.76
CA ASP A 217 -20.30 -14.17 -14.34
C ASP A 217 -20.66 -12.88 -13.57
N GLY A 218 -21.95 -12.58 -13.40
CA GLY A 218 -22.44 -11.32 -12.86
C GLY A 218 -22.40 -11.22 -11.34
N LEU A 219 -23.22 -10.34 -10.78
CA LEU A 219 -23.48 -10.37 -9.35
C LEU A 219 -24.45 -11.52 -9.04
N PRO A 220 -24.24 -12.26 -7.94
CA PRO A 220 -25.08 -13.40 -7.61
C PRO A 220 -26.52 -12.95 -7.40
N ASP A 221 -27.48 -13.65 -8.03
CA ASP A 221 -28.92 -13.40 -7.89
C ASP A 221 -29.47 -13.93 -6.56
N VAL A 222 -29.00 -13.32 -5.46
CA VAL A 222 -29.39 -13.67 -4.09
C VAL A 222 -29.87 -12.40 -3.38
N PRO A 223 -31.05 -12.42 -2.72
CA PRO A 223 -31.57 -11.23 -2.04
C PRO A 223 -30.58 -10.66 -1.00
N MET A 224 -30.07 -9.45 -1.22
CA MET A 224 -29.11 -8.80 -0.31
C MET A 224 -29.36 -7.30 -0.14
N LYS A 225 -28.77 -6.72 0.91
CA LYS A 225 -28.87 -5.28 1.17
C LYS A 225 -28.03 -4.53 0.13
N ALA A 226 -28.45 -3.32 -0.24
CA ALA A 226 -27.72 -2.48 -1.19
C ALA A 226 -26.25 -2.26 -0.78
N GLY A 227 -25.97 -2.01 0.51
CA GLY A 227 -24.59 -1.83 0.99
C GLY A 227 -23.72 -3.09 0.87
N THR A 228 -24.30 -4.28 1.01
CA THR A 228 -23.60 -5.56 0.79
C THR A 228 -23.31 -5.79 -0.68
N LYS A 229 -24.27 -5.48 -1.57
CA LYS A 229 -24.03 -5.50 -3.01
C LYS A 229 -22.91 -4.52 -3.40
N GLU A 230 -22.95 -3.31 -2.87
CA GLU A 230 -21.93 -2.28 -3.11
C GLU A 230 -20.54 -2.72 -2.63
N HIS A 231 -20.47 -3.45 -1.52
CA HIS A 231 -19.21 -4.01 -1.00
C HIS A 231 -18.56 -4.99 -1.99
N LEU A 232 -19.33 -5.96 -2.50
CA LEU A 232 -18.86 -6.90 -3.52
C LEU A 232 -18.40 -6.18 -4.79
N VAL A 233 -19.21 -5.22 -5.27
CA VAL A 233 -18.87 -4.43 -6.46
C VAL A 233 -17.56 -3.66 -6.26
N LYS A 234 -17.31 -3.10 -5.07
CA LYS A 234 -16.05 -2.42 -4.74
C LYS A 234 -14.85 -3.35 -4.77
N LEU A 235 -14.97 -4.56 -4.24
CA LEU A 235 -13.92 -5.58 -4.30
C LEU A 235 -13.60 -5.93 -5.76
N MET A 236 -14.63 -6.25 -6.55
CA MET A 236 -14.48 -6.55 -7.97
C MET A 236 -13.87 -5.36 -8.74
N ALA A 237 -14.21 -4.13 -8.36
CA ALA A 237 -13.68 -2.92 -9.00
C ALA A 237 -12.18 -2.73 -8.76
N ILE A 238 -11.69 -2.92 -7.53
CA ILE A 238 -10.25 -2.83 -7.27
C ILE A 238 -9.49 -4.00 -7.93
N ALA A 239 -10.06 -5.21 -7.94
CA ALA A 239 -9.50 -6.35 -8.68
C ALA A 239 -9.44 -6.07 -10.19
N CYS A 240 -10.46 -5.44 -10.74
CA CYS A 240 -10.52 -5.03 -12.14
C CYS A 240 -9.40 -4.03 -12.50
N ILE A 241 -9.13 -3.05 -11.63
CA ILE A 241 -8.00 -2.12 -11.81
C ILE A 241 -6.67 -2.87 -11.77
N VAL A 242 -6.50 -3.84 -10.87
CA VAL A 242 -5.27 -4.64 -10.81
C VAL A 242 -5.10 -5.50 -12.07
N ARG A 243 -6.20 -6.03 -12.62
CA ARG A 243 -6.20 -6.87 -13.82
C ARG A 243 -5.69 -6.12 -15.05
N ASP A 244 -6.24 -4.93 -15.28
CA ASP A 244 -5.89 -4.06 -16.42
C ASP A 244 -5.79 -2.58 -15.99
N PRO A 245 -4.67 -2.18 -15.36
CA PRO A 245 -4.51 -0.82 -14.82
C PRO A 245 -4.49 0.24 -15.93
N ALA A 246 -3.98 -0.12 -17.11
CA ALA A 246 -3.90 0.78 -18.27
C ALA A 246 -5.29 1.24 -18.74
N ARG A 247 -6.30 0.36 -18.66
CA ARG A 247 -7.70 0.72 -18.97
C ARG A 247 -8.25 1.84 -18.09
N PHE A 248 -7.70 2.00 -16.90
CA PHE A 248 -8.11 3.02 -15.93
C PHE A 248 -7.12 4.17 -15.79
N ASN A 249 -6.17 4.29 -16.73
CA ASN A 249 -5.15 5.34 -16.79
C ASN A 249 -4.33 5.41 -15.49
N VAL A 250 -3.99 4.25 -14.92
CA VAL A 250 -3.10 4.10 -13.77
C VAL A 250 -1.99 3.11 -14.09
N SER A 251 -0.87 3.22 -13.37
CA SER A 251 0.24 2.27 -13.38
C SER A 251 0.45 1.72 -11.98
N LEU A 252 0.53 0.39 -11.85
CA LEU A 252 0.77 -0.22 -10.55
C LEU A 252 2.24 -0.07 -10.14
N PRO A 253 2.54 0.29 -8.88
CA PRO A 253 3.91 0.50 -8.42
C PRO A 253 4.70 -0.81 -8.41
N LYS A 254 6.00 -0.71 -8.69
CA LYS A 254 6.91 -1.86 -8.57
C LYS A 254 7.16 -2.17 -7.10
N ARG A 255 7.16 -3.46 -6.77
CA ARG A 255 7.49 -3.92 -5.41
C ARG A 255 8.99 -3.78 -5.17
N ASP A 256 9.33 -3.12 -4.08
CA ASP A 256 10.69 -3.08 -3.55
C ASP A 256 10.91 -4.26 -2.58
N SER A 257 11.91 -5.10 -2.85
CA SER A 257 12.26 -6.25 -2.01
C SER A 257 12.78 -5.83 -0.63
N GLU A 258 13.40 -4.65 -0.51
CA GLU A 258 13.92 -4.13 0.77
C GLU A 258 12.81 -3.74 1.74
N ASN A 259 11.66 -3.35 1.19
CA ASN A 259 10.47 -2.99 1.96
C ASN A 259 9.54 -4.18 2.25
N ALA A 260 9.97 -5.41 1.96
CA ALA A 260 9.19 -6.61 2.25
C ALA A 260 8.99 -6.81 3.76
N LEU A 261 7.77 -7.21 4.14
CA LEU A 261 7.45 -7.54 5.52
C LEU A 261 7.86 -8.98 5.85
N GLN A 262 8.44 -9.18 7.03
CA GLN A 262 8.83 -10.47 7.57
C GLN A 262 8.21 -10.67 8.95
N VAL A 263 7.71 -11.88 9.18
CA VAL A 263 7.31 -12.31 10.53
C VAL A 263 8.54 -12.87 11.22
N VAL A 264 8.96 -12.23 12.31
CA VAL A 264 10.08 -12.65 13.14
C VAL A 264 9.53 -13.33 14.39
N GLN A 265 9.97 -14.57 14.62
CA GLN A 265 9.60 -15.31 15.83
C GLN A 265 10.45 -14.84 17.01
N VAL A 266 9.81 -14.74 18.17
CA VAL A 266 10.42 -14.29 19.42
C VAL A 266 10.57 -15.50 20.34
N SER A 267 11.81 -15.94 20.54
CA SER A 267 12.14 -17.15 21.29
C SER A 267 11.92 -17.02 22.81
N SER A 268 12.12 -15.83 23.35
CA SER A 268 11.93 -15.52 24.77
C SER A 268 11.09 -14.25 24.94
N PRO A 269 10.06 -14.26 25.81
CA PRO A 269 9.26 -13.07 26.08
C PRO A 269 10.13 -11.87 26.46
N GLN A 270 9.91 -10.73 25.80
CA GLN A 270 10.67 -9.51 26.02
C GLN A 270 9.77 -8.28 25.97
N SER A 271 10.22 -7.16 26.55
CA SER A 271 9.46 -5.92 26.48
C SER A 271 9.45 -5.35 25.06
N LEU A 272 8.39 -4.62 24.73
CA LEU A 272 8.30 -3.92 23.43
C LEU A 272 9.46 -2.91 23.24
N ALA A 273 9.99 -2.35 24.32
CA ALA A 273 11.14 -1.45 24.29
C ALA A 273 12.44 -2.17 23.92
N GLN A 274 12.67 -3.37 24.48
CA GLN A 274 13.80 -4.22 24.08
C GLN A 274 13.67 -4.63 22.61
N ALA A 275 12.45 -5.01 22.18
CA ALA A 275 12.22 -5.38 20.79
C ALA A 275 12.52 -4.22 19.83
N ALA A 276 12.11 -2.99 20.17
CA ALA A 276 12.41 -1.79 19.40
C ALA A 276 13.91 -1.54 19.29
N LYS A 277 14.64 -1.64 20.42
CA LYS A 277 16.10 -1.51 20.45
C LYS A 277 16.77 -2.57 19.58
N GLN A 278 16.32 -3.82 19.68
CA GLN A 278 16.87 -4.94 18.93
C GLN A 278 16.59 -4.83 17.43
N SER A 279 15.43 -4.32 17.01
CA SER A 279 15.10 -4.12 15.59
C SER A 279 15.67 -2.83 14.99
N GLY A 280 16.27 -1.96 15.80
CA GLY A 280 16.69 -0.62 15.37
C GLY A 280 15.55 0.34 15.04
N LEU A 281 14.30 0.01 15.42
CA LEU A 281 13.14 0.86 15.14
C LEU A 281 12.83 1.78 16.32
N SER A 282 12.31 2.96 16.03
CA SER A 282 11.63 3.75 17.05
C SER A 282 10.41 2.98 17.59
N MET A 283 10.00 3.29 18.82
CA MET A 283 8.80 2.68 19.42
C MET A 283 7.56 2.87 18.53
N ASP A 284 7.39 4.04 17.94
CA ASP A 284 6.25 4.35 17.06
C ASP A 284 6.29 3.50 15.79
N ASN A 285 7.46 3.42 15.11
CA ASN A 285 7.60 2.62 13.90
C ASN A 285 7.37 1.14 14.18
N LEU A 286 7.88 0.62 15.30
CA LEU A 286 7.61 -0.76 15.70
C LEU A 286 6.11 -1.01 15.89
N ARG A 287 5.40 -0.07 16.53
CA ARG A 287 3.95 -0.17 16.76
C ARG A 287 3.13 0.03 15.50
N ASP A 288 3.60 0.79 14.52
CA ASP A 288 2.93 0.92 13.22
C ASP A 288 2.88 -0.41 12.48
N PHE A 289 3.94 -1.22 12.56
CA PHE A 289 3.93 -2.60 12.03
C PHE A 289 3.26 -3.60 12.98
N ASN A 290 3.11 -3.28 14.26
CA ASN A 290 2.51 -4.15 15.27
C ASN A 290 1.39 -3.44 16.06
N PRO A 291 0.31 -2.98 15.40
CA PRO A 291 -0.65 -2.06 16.03
C PRO A 291 -1.56 -2.73 17.06
N ALA A 292 -1.47 -4.06 17.21
CA ALA A 292 -2.05 -4.80 18.31
C ALA A 292 -1.62 -4.28 19.68
N TYR A 293 -0.38 -3.79 19.82
CA TYR A 293 0.08 -3.15 21.04
C TYR A 293 -0.46 -1.71 21.12
N ARG A 294 -1.48 -1.52 21.97
CA ARG A 294 -2.19 -0.24 22.10
C ARG A 294 -1.46 0.80 22.95
N THR A 295 -0.38 0.39 23.62
CA THR A 295 0.46 1.27 24.44
C THR A 295 1.93 0.91 24.20
N ASN A 296 2.84 1.78 24.65
CA ASN A 296 4.29 1.52 24.61
C ASN A 296 4.73 0.47 25.65
N LYS A 297 3.80 0.00 26.49
CA LYS A 297 4.01 -1.08 27.45
C LYS A 297 3.39 -2.35 26.88
N GLY A 298 4.19 -3.40 26.77
CA GLY A 298 3.75 -4.69 26.26
C GLY A 298 4.87 -5.70 26.33
N THR A 299 4.50 -6.96 26.40
CA THR A 299 5.44 -8.09 26.29
C THR A 299 5.19 -8.77 24.95
N VAL A 300 6.23 -8.85 24.15
CA VAL A 300 6.25 -9.60 22.91
C VAL A 300 6.65 -11.02 23.23
N SER A 301 5.77 -11.99 22.98
CA SER A 301 5.95 -13.39 23.38
C SER A 301 5.88 -14.41 22.25
N SER A 302 5.54 -13.98 21.03
CA SER A 302 5.31 -14.89 19.91
C SER A 302 6.02 -14.40 18.65
N SER A 303 5.54 -13.30 18.06
CA SER A 303 6.12 -12.79 16.84
C SER A 303 5.99 -11.26 16.70
N LEU A 304 6.81 -10.70 15.82
CA LEU A 304 6.70 -9.33 15.33
C LEU A 304 6.64 -9.33 13.81
N LEU A 305 5.84 -8.42 13.24
CA LEU A 305 5.94 -8.09 11.83
C LEU A 305 6.90 -6.90 11.69
N LEU A 306 7.92 -7.05 10.85
CA LEU A 306 8.98 -6.06 10.66
C LEU A 306 9.32 -5.92 9.17
N PRO A 307 9.76 -4.73 8.71
CA PRO A 307 10.40 -4.63 7.39
C PRO A 307 11.69 -5.45 7.37
N LYS A 308 12.08 -5.93 6.20
CA LYS A 308 13.21 -6.86 6.02
C LYS A 308 14.48 -6.43 6.72
N SER A 309 14.91 -5.18 6.56
CA SER A 309 16.12 -4.65 7.21
C SER A 309 16.05 -4.73 8.74
N ALA A 310 14.94 -4.29 9.34
CA ALA A 310 14.72 -4.35 10.79
C ALA A 310 14.56 -5.79 11.29
N ALA A 311 13.99 -6.68 10.48
CA ALA A 311 13.89 -8.11 10.78
C ALA A 311 15.27 -8.77 10.82
N ASP A 312 16.13 -8.44 9.86
CA ASP A 312 17.48 -8.98 9.77
C ASP A 312 18.34 -8.43 10.93
N GLN A 313 18.23 -7.13 11.24
CA GLN A 313 18.85 -6.55 12.44
C GLN A 313 18.35 -7.22 13.73
N TYR A 314 17.04 -7.46 13.85
CA TYR A 314 16.48 -8.10 15.03
C TYR A 314 17.07 -9.49 15.28
N LYS A 315 17.29 -10.28 14.22
CA LYS A 315 17.87 -11.63 14.31
C LYS A 315 19.33 -11.61 14.76
N LEU A 316 20.09 -10.57 14.44
CA LEU A 316 21.49 -10.41 14.87
C LEU A 316 21.61 -10.10 16.37
N GLY A 317 20.51 -9.68 17.02
CA GLY A 317 20.51 -9.28 18.42
C GLY A 317 20.78 -7.79 18.60
N PRO A 318 20.79 -7.29 19.84
CA PRO A 318 21.06 -5.89 20.09
C PRO A 318 22.47 -5.57 19.60
N VAL A 319 22.58 -4.64 18.65
CA VAL A 319 23.87 -4.04 18.28
C VAL A 319 24.41 -3.43 19.57
N ALA A 320 25.55 -3.93 20.05
CA ALA A 320 26.25 -3.26 21.13
C ALA A 320 26.46 -1.83 20.67
N SER A 321 26.05 -0.85 21.47
CA SER A 321 26.67 0.46 21.36
C SER A 321 28.17 0.18 21.41
N VAL A 322 28.89 0.51 20.34
CA VAL A 322 30.34 0.48 20.38
C VAL A 322 30.70 1.58 21.37
N ASP A 323 30.72 1.23 22.65
CA ASP A 323 31.43 1.96 23.66
C ASP A 323 32.87 1.87 23.20
N THR A 324 33.39 2.92 22.56
CA THR A 324 34.82 3.07 22.32
C THR A 324 35.50 2.95 23.69
N PRO A 325 36.28 1.90 23.95
CA PRO A 325 37.02 1.81 25.20
C PRO A 325 38.26 2.69 25.05
N ASP A 326 38.12 3.98 25.32
CA ASP A 326 39.28 4.82 25.65
C ASP A 326 39.57 4.68 27.15
N ALA A 327 40.16 3.53 27.49
CA ALA A 327 40.99 3.37 28.66
C ALA A 327 42.02 2.30 28.34
N VAL A 328 43.12 2.72 27.70
CA VAL A 328 44.37 1.96 27.71
C VAL A 328 44.83 1.83 29.15
N ALA A 329 44.81 0.60 29.64
CA ALA A 329 45.47 0.20 30.86
C ALA A 329 46.99 0.33 30.66
N GLU A 330 47.61 1.24 31.41
CA GLU A 330 49.03 1.15 31.74
C GLU A 330 49.14 0.51 33.13
N VAL A 331 49.86 -0.62 33.15
CA VAL A 331 50.24 -1.39 34.32
C VAL A 331 51.38 -0.69 35.06
N ALA A 332 51.19 -0.40 36.35
CA ALA A 332 52.29 -0.15 37.29
C ALA A 332 51.84 -0.47 38.72
N ASP A 333 52.29 -1.65 39.16
CA ASP A 333 52.95 -2.01 40.43
C ASP A 333 52.32 -1.74 41.81
N GLU A 334 52.54 -2.74 42.68
CA GLU A 334 52.13 -2.84 44.08
C GLU A 334 52.92 -1.89 45.00
N ALA A 335 52.24 -1.37 46.04
CA ALA A 335 52.57 -1.58 47.46
C ALA A 335 52.25 -0.37 48.37
N ALA A 336 51.87 -0.72 49.61
CA ALA A 336 51.90 0.06 50.86
C ALA A 336 50.70 0.96 51.25
N ALA A 337 49.79 0.33 52.01
CA ALA A 337 49.31 0.73 53.35
C ALA A 337 49.23 2.23 53.74
N SER A 338 48.03 2.69 54.11
CA SER A 338 47.64 3.05 55.50
C SER A 338 46.31 3.83 55.56
N LEU A 339 45.41 3.43 56.46
CA LEU A 339 44.29 4.22 57.01
C LEU A 339 44.84 5.26 58.03
N PRO A 340 44.09 6.28 58.54
CA PRO A 340 42.63 6.31 58.74
C PRO A 340 41.87 7.67 58.59
N ALA A 341 40.54 7.53 58.62
CA ALA A 341 39.49 8.38 59.23
C ALA A 341 39.54 9.93 59.15
N ALA A 342 38.44 10.55 58.67
CA ALA A 342 37.42 11.19 59.51
C ALA A 342 36.68 12.38 58.82
N THR A 343 35.34 12.31 58.88
CA THR A 343 34.37 13.38 59.25
C THR A 343 34.05 14.60 58.37
N SER A 344 32.72 14.84 58.32
CA SER A 344 31.97 16.12 58.36
C SER A 344 31.99 17.01 57.10
N ALA A 345 30.91 17.07 56.32
CA ALA A 345 29.67 17.82 56.56
C ALA A 345 29.84 19.36 56.68
N ARG A 346 29.28 20.02 55.65
CA ARG A 346 28.39 21.20 55.71
C ARG A 346 29.00 22.56 56.05
N GLY A 347 28.99 23.46 55.07
CA GLY A 347 29.19 24.89 55.28
C GLY A 347 28.78 25.72 54.07
N LYS A 348 27.52 26.18 54.05
CA LYS A 348 27.04 27.25 53.17
C LYS A 348 27.58 28.58 53.68
N THR A 349 28.03 29.46 52.79
CA THR A 349 27.89 30.91 52.99
C THR A 349 27.73 31.63 51.67
N LYS A 350 26.64 32.41 51.65
CA LYS A 350 26.26 33.37 50.62
C LYS A 350 27.17 34.59 50.72
N SER A 351 27.50 35.22 49.60
CA SER A 351 27.30 36.67 49.53
C SER A 351 27.06 37.12 48.10
N LYS A 352 26.12 38.06 47.98
CA LYS A 352 25.63 38.70 46.77
C LYS A 352 26.61 39.80 46.37
N ASN A 353 26.75 40.06 45.08
CA ASN A 353 26.70 41.44 44.61
C ASN A 353 26.15 41.54 43.19
N THR A 354 25.35 42.59 43.02
CA THR A 354 24.49 42.89 41.87
C THR A 354 25.23 43.82 40.89
N VAL A 355 24.71 43.90 39.66
CA VAL A 355 24.71 45.06 38.74
C VAL A 355 25.43 44.87 37.38
N VAL A 356 24.58 44.69 36.36
CA VAL A 356 24.55 45.28 35.01
C VAL A 356 25.33 44.65 33.84
N LYS A 357 24.48 44.29 32.86
CA LYS A 357 24.64 44.11 31.41
C LYS A 357 25.85 44.79 30.77
N THR A 358 26.52 44.06 29.88
CA THR A 358 26.81 44.51 28.51
C THR A 358 27.22 43.33 27.64
N ALA A 359 26.72 43.34 26.41
CA ALA A 359 27.02 42.34 25.39
C ALA A 359 28.47 42.45 24.90
N LYS A 360 29.16 41.31 24.74
CA LYS A 360 30.05 41.06 23.60
C LYS A 360 30.47 39.59 23.53
N LYS A 361 30.25 39.04 22.35
CA LYS A 361 30.68 37.74 21.81
C LYS A 361 32.19 37.54 21.96
N PRO A 362 32.66 36.32 22.28
CA PRO A 362 33.95 35.86 21.78
C PRO A 362 33.76 34.62 20.90
N THR A 363 34.21 34.74 19.67
CA THR A 363 34.44 33.67 18.71
C THR A 363 35.58 32.77 19.18
N LYS A 364 35.35 31.44 19.24
CA LYS A 364 36.42 30.43 19.22
C LYS A 364 36.09 29.36 18.17
N LYS A 365 37.11 29.05 17.37
CA LYS A 365 37.13 28.12 16.24
C LYS A 365 37.07 26.66 16.71
N SER A 366 36.17 25.92 16.07
CA SER A 366 36.21 24.52 15.60
C SER A 366 37.16 23.50 16.26
N ALA A 367 36.56 22.46 16.85
CA ALA A 367 37.00 21.07 16.78
C ALA A 367 35.73 20.21 16.53
N GLY A 368 35.77 19.33 15.54
CA GLY A 368 34.59 18.79 14.84
C GLY A 368 33.69 17.87 15.66
N HIS A 369 32.41 18.22 15.70
CA HIS A 369 31.30 17.32 16.03
C HIS A 369 30.57 16.97 14.73
N ASP A 370 30.16 15.71 14.56
CA ASP A 370 29.20 15.31 13.53
C ASP A 370 27.91 16.11 13.76
N GLU A 371 27.72 17.19 13.00
CA GLU A 371 26.52 17.99 13.06
C GLU A 371 25.34 17.16 12.50
N PRO A 372 24.19 17.15 13.19
CA PRO A 372 22.97 16.56 12.64
C PRO A 372 22.65 17.27 11.32
N GLN A 373 22.80 16.54 10.21
CA GLN A 373 22.51 17.06 8.88
C GLN A 373 21.01 17.35 8.81
N ILE A 374 20.67 18.64 8.77
CA ILE A 374 19.30 19.08 8.60
C ILE A 374 18.92 18.86 7.14
N VAL A 375 18.12 17.83 6.88
CA VAL A 375 17.54 17.56 5.56
C VAL A 375 16.16 18.20 5.50
N PHE A 376 15.78 18.78 4.37
CA PHE A 376 14.44 19.30 4.16
C PHE A 376 13.70 18.45 3.14
N HIS A 377 12.43 18.17 3.41
CA HIS A 377 11.54 17.47 2.49
C HIS A 377 10.37 18.37 2.12
N LYS A 378 10.19 18.62 0.82
CA LYS A 378 9.02 19.32 0.31
C LYS A 378 7.88 18.32 0.14
N VAL A 379 6.80 18.51 0.90
CA VAL A 379 5.58 17.71 0.85
C VAL A 379 5.03 17.74 -0.57
N ASN A 380 4.99 16.60 -1.22
CA ASN A 380 4.40 16.44 -2.54
C ASN A 380 2.87 16.35 -2.44
N ASN A 381 2.19 16.60 -3.55
CA ASN A 381 0.74 16.42 -3.63
C ASN A 381 0.36 14.98 -3.24
N GLY A 382 -0.40 14.83 -2.15
CA GLY A 382 -0.87 13.53 -1.67
C GLY A 382 -0.09 12.92 -0.51
N GLU A 383 1.10 13.44 -0.17
CA GLU A 383 1.86 12.92 0.97
C GLU A 383 1.20 13.26 2.31
N SER A 384 1.25 12.28 3.22
CA SER A 384 0.89 12.45 4.63
C SER A 384 2.14 12.56 5.49
N LEU A 385 2.02 13.16 6.68
CA LEU A 385 3.08 13.16 7.70
C LEU A 385 3.60 11.74 7.97
N TRP A 386 2.70 10.76 7.96
CA TRP A 386 3.01 9.34 8.11
C TRP A 386 3.87 8.80 6.96
N SER A 387 3.51 9.08 5.71
CA SER A 387 4.26 8.61 4.54
C SER A 387 5.70 9.17 4.50
N ILE A 388 5.87 10.43 4.93
CA ILE A 388 7.17 11.11 5.00
C ILE A 388 7.98 10.53 6.16
N ALA A 389 7.37 10.39 7.34
CA ALA A 389 7.99 9.76 8.50
C ALA A 389 8.53 8.36 8.17
N ARG A 390 7.69 7.51 7.56
CA ARG A 390 8.06 6.16 7.12
C ARG A 390 9.23 6.14 6.13
N ARG A 391 9.20 6.99 5.10
CA ARG A 391 10.28 7.06 4.09
C ARG A 391 11.62 7.43 4.71
N HIS A 392 11.61 8.35 5.67
CA HIS A 392 12.81 8.86 6.30
C HIS A 392 13.17 8.12 7.60
N GLN A 393 12.45 7.04 7.94
CA GLN A 393 12.66 6.24 9.14
C GLN A 393 12.60 7.04 10.45
N VAL A 394 11.85 8.14 10.46
CA VAL A 394 11.59 8.99 11.65
C VAL A 394 10.14 8.81 12.07
N SER A 395 9.79 9.12 13.33
CA SER A 395 8.38 9.05 13.74
C SER A 395 7.58 10.27 13.31
N VAL A 396 6.26 10.11 13.17
CA VAL A 396 5.35 11.25 12.92
C VAL A 396 5.45 12.28 14.03
N GLU A 397 5.60 11.84 15.29
CA GLU A 397 5.76 12.75 16.44
C GLU A 397 7.09 13.50 16.40
N GLN A 398 8.19 12.83 16.05
CA GLN A 398 9.49 13.49 15.84
C GLN A 398 9.39 14.52 14.71
N LEU A 399 8.78 14.14 13.59
CA LEU A 399 8.60 15.01 12.44
C LEU A 399 7.69 16.21 12.78
N MET A 400 6.62 16.00 13.55
CA MET A 400 5.78 17.07 14.06
C MET A 400 6.55 17.99 15.02
N LYS A 401 7.35 17.43 15.92
CA LYS A 401 8.16 18.18 16.88
C LYS A 401 9.23 19.03 16.22
N TRP A 402 9.90 18.53 15.17
CA TRP A 402 10.90 19.30 14.43
C TRP A 402 10.32 20.46 13.60
N ASN A 403 9.01 20.41 13.36
CA ASN A 403 8.29 21.35 12.50
C ASN A 403 7.19 22.12 13.25
N ASP A 404 7.18 22.04 14.59
CA ASP A 404 6.19 22.67 15.48
C ASP A 404 4.72 22.42 15.08
N LEU A 405 4.43 21.25 14.52
CA LEU A 405 3.10 20.89 14.02
C LEU A 405 2.18 20.42 15.15
N GLN A 406 1.01 21.05 15.26
CA GLN A 406 -0.02 20.70 16.25
C GLN A 406 -0.94 19.56 15.78
N THR A 407 -0.94 19.26 14.48
CA THR A 407 -1.79 18.22 13.88
C THR A 407 -1.01 17.46 12.81
N GLN A 408 -1.52 16.29 12.42
CA GLN A 408 -0.92 15.48 11.36
C GLN A 408 -1.25 15.98 9.93
N ALA A 409 -1.93 17.11 9.81
CA ALA A 409 -2.29 17.68 8.52
C ALA A 409 -1.07 18.38 7.89
N VAL A 410 -0.72 17.99 6.67
CA VAL A 410 0.30 18.64 5.84
C VAL A 410 -0.29 19.07 4.51
N LYS A 411 0.19 20.19 4.00
CA LYS A 411 -0.24 20.73 2.71
C LYS A 411 0.80 20.44 1.63
N PRO A 412 0.37 20.10 0.40
CA PRO A 412 1.27 20.06 -0.74
C PRO A 412 2.07 21.36 -0.86
N GLY A 413 3.38 21.24 -1.09
CA GLY A 413 4.33 22.35 -1.15
C GLY A 413 4.89 22.80 0.21
N GLN A 414 4.36 22.32 1.33
CA GLN A 414 4.92 22.57 2.66
C GLN A 414 6.32 21.97 2.77
N VAL A 415 7.27 22.66 3.38
CA VAL A 415 8.64 22.14 3.59
C VAL A 415 8.76 21.68 5.04
N LEU A 416 9.14 20.43 5.23
CA LEU A 416 9.36 19.83 6.54
C LEU A 416 10.85 19.61 6.79
N LYS A 417 11.30 20.02 7.96
CA LYS A 417 12.60 19.72 8.53
C LYS A 417 12.66 18.26 8.97
N LEU A 418 13.66 17.54 8.48
CA LEU A 418 14.04 16.19 8.87
C LEU A 418 15.38 16.29 9.61
N SER A 419 15.41 16.03 10.92
CA SER A 419 16.66 15.98 11.68
C SER A 419 17.18 14.55 11.68
N ALA A 420 18.09 14.22 10.77
CA ALA A 420 18.75 12.92 10.79
C ALA A 420 19.86 12.93 11.86
N SER A 421 19.76 12.04 12.85
CA SER A 421 20.98 11.38 13.33
C SER A 421 21.22 10.24 12.36
N ARG A 422 22.45 10.09 11.84
CA ARG A 422 22.83 8.79 11.27
C ARG A 422 22.77 7.72 12.35
#